data_AF-A0A369UYJ8-F1
#
_entry.id   AF-A0A369UYJ8-F1
#
_cell.length_a   1.000
_cell.length_b   1.000
_cell.length_c   1.000
_cell.angle_alpha   90.00
_cell.angle_beta   90.00
_cell.angle_gamma   90.00
#
_symmetry.space_group_name_H-M   'P 1'
#
loop_
_entity.id
_entity.type
_entity.pdbx_description
1 polymer ?
#
loop_
_entity_poly.entity_id
_entity_poly.type
_entity_poly.pdbx_seq_one_letter_code
_entity_poly.pdbx_strand_id
1 'polypeptide(L)'
;MARITRARMNREADYLENKAAARSDAAAADGERAAADPNNSDHTRACAARAAQSARNHATEYREMAATLRAGEIPEGFRFD
;
A
#
# COMPACT_ATOMS: atom_id res chain seq x y z
N MET A 1 -18.24 -11.67 18.89
CA MET A 1 -17.30 -10.74 18.21
C MET A 1 -16.82 -9.73 19.24
N ALA A 2 -15.50 -9.65 19.47
CA ALA A 2 -14.95 -8.59 20.31
C ALA A 2 -15.28 -7.25 19.64
N ARG A 3 -15.85 -6.31 20.40
CA ARG A 3 -16.16 -4.98 19.88
C ARG A 3 -14.84 -4.28 19.57
N ILE A 4 -14.59 -4.01 18.29
CA ILE A 4 -13.39 -3.30 17.86
C ILE A 4 -13.46 -1.89 18.42
N THR A 5 -12.41 -1.49 19.12
CA THR A 5 -12.35 -0.16 19.73
C THR A 5 -11.85 0.85 18.71
N ARG A 6 -12.29 2.10 18.85
CA ARG A 6 -11.76 3.23 18.06
C ARG A 6 -10.25 3.36 18.18
N ALA A 7 -9.69 3.03 19.35
CA ALA A 7 -8.24 3.00 19.55
C ALA A 7 -7.55 1.92 18.70
N ARG A 8 -8.17 0.74 18.51
CA ARG A 8 -7.64 -0.30 17.61
C ARG A 8 -7.73 0.14 16.14
N MET A 9 -8.85 0.72 15.71
CA MET A 9 -9.00 1.29 14.36
C MET A 9 -7.94 2.35 14.05
N ASN A 10 -7.69 3.26 15.00
CA ASN A 10 -6.66 4.29 14.81
C ASN A 10 -5.25 3.70 14.71
N ARG A 11 -4.90 2.72 15.55
CA ARG A 11 -3.58 2.04 15.46
C ARG A 11 -3.38 1.36 14.12
N GLU A 12 -4.45 0.75 13.61
CA GLU A 12 -4.41 0.06 12.33
C GLU A 12 -4.33 1.03 11.15
N ALA A 13 -5.08 2.14 11.21
CA ALA A 13 -4.94 3.24 10.26
C ALA A 13 -3.51 3.79 10.24
N ASP A 14 -2.90 3.97 11.41
CA ASP A 14 -1.52 4.44 11.52
C ASP A 14 -0.52 3.42 10.93
N TYR A 15 -0.77 2.12 11.07
CA TYR A 15 0.03 1.09 10.44
C TYR A 15 -0.08 1.15 8.91
N LEU A 16 -1.31 1.20 8.39
CA LEU A 16 -1.56 1.23 6.94
C LEU A 16 -0.92 2.45 6.29
N GLU A 17 -1.08 3.63 6.89
CA GLU A 17 -0.53 4.87 6.33
C GLU A 17 0.99 4.95 6.49
N ASN A 18 1.53 4.70 7.69
CA ASN A 18 2.93 5.00 7.97
C ASN A 18 3.88 3.83 7.66
N LYS A 19 3.38 2.60 7.57
CA LYS A 19 4.20 1.41 7.28
C LYS A 19 3.84 0.77 5.96
N ALA A 20 2.58 0.38 5.76
CA ALA A 20 2.19 -0.37 4.56
C ALA A 20 2.29 0.48 3.30
N ALA A 21 1.69 1.68 3.31
CA ALA A 21 1.76 2.62 2.18
C ALA A 21 3.20 3.05 1.90
N ALA A 22 3.97 3.43 2.93
CA ALA A 22 5.37 3.81 2.79
C ALA A 22 6.24 2.68 2.17
N ARG A 23 6.02 1.42 2.57
CA ARG A 23 6.71 0.27 1.97
C ARG A 23 6.33 0.09 0.50
N SER A 24 5.06 0.26 0.16
CA SER A 24 4.58 0.21 -1.22
C SER A 24 5.14 1.35 -2.07
N ASP A 25 5.24 2.58 -1.55
CA ASP A 25 5.90 3.69 -2.25
C ASP A 25 7.37 3.39 -2.53
N ALA A 26 8.09 2.83 -1.55
CA ALA A 26 9.48 2.44 -1.71
C ALA A 26 9.65 1.35 -2.80
N ALA A 27 8.73 0.37 -2.84
CA ALA A 27 8.70 -0.65 -3.88
C ALA A 27 8.36 -0.06 -5.26
N ALA A 28 7.46 0.92 -5.33
CA ALA A 28 7.18 1.65 -6.56
C ALA A 28 8.42 2.35 -7.10
N ALA A 29 9.11 3.11 -6.25
CA ALA A 29 10.35 3.81 -6.61
C ALA A 29 11.47 2.84 -7.05
N ASP A 30 11.57 1.67 -6.45
CA ASP A 30 12.51 0.64 -6.88
C ASP A 30 12.16 0.06 -8.27
N GLY A 31 10.88 -0.28 -8.48
CA GLY A 31 10.40 -0.74 -9.78
C GLY A 31 10.58 0.30 -10.89
N GLU A 32 10.39 1.59 -10.58
CA GLU A 32 10.65 2.69 -11.51
C GLU A 32 12.11 2.79 -11.90
N ARG A 33 13.02 2.65 -10.92
CA ARG A 33 14.47 2.62 -11.20
C ARG A 33 14.83 1.45 -12.10
N ALA A 34 14.31 0.25 -11.81
CA ALA A 34 14.56 -0.93 -12.64
C ALA A 34 13.94 -0.81 -14.04
N ALA A 35 12.79 -0.15 -14.17
CA ALA A 35 12.14 0.13 -15.45
C ALA A 35 12.91 1.16 -16.30
N ALA A 36 13.61 2.11 -15.66
CA ALA A 36 14.40 3.12 -16.31
C ALA A 36 15.85 2.68 -16.63
N ASP A 37 16.32 1.57 -16.05
CA ASP A 37 17.69 1.09 -16.24
C ASP A 37 17.90 0.56 -17.67
N PRO A 38 18.73 1.21 -18.49
CA PRO A 38 18.97 0.80 -19.87
C PRO A 38 19.74 -0.54 -19.98
N ASN A 39 20.35 -1.03 -18.90
CA ASN A 39 21.03 -2.32 -18.89
C ASN A 39 20.06 -3.50 -18.76
N ASN A 40 18.81 -3.24 -18.37
CA ASN A 40 17.77 -4.26 -18.29
C ASN A 40 17.16 -4.54 -19.67
N SER A 41 16.77 -5.79 -19.91
CA SER A 41 16.04 -6.17 -21.12
C SER A 41 14.68 -5.45 -21.22
N ASP A 42 14.16 -5.27 -22.44
CA ASP A 42 12.86 -4.63 -22.66
C ASP A 42 11.74 -5.31 -21.86
N HIS A 43 11.76 -6.64 -21.80
CA HIS A 43 10.82 -7.42 -21.01
C HIS A 43 10.95 -7.11 -19.51
N THR A 44 12.17 -7.09 -18.98
CA THR A 44 12.44 -6.76 -17.58
C THR A 44 11.95 -5.35 -17.24
N ARG A 45 12.24 -4.37 -18.09
CA ARG A 45 11.80 -2.98 -17.89
C ARG A 45 10.28 -2.87 -17.89
N ALA A 46 9.59 -3.56 -18.79
CA ALA A 46 8.13 -3.59 -18.85
C ALA A 46 7.50 -4.26 -17.61
N CYS A 47 8.06 -5.37 -17.14
CA CYS A 47 7.61 -6.03 -15.91
C CYS A 47 7.84 -5.15 -14.67
N ALA A 48 8.99 -4.49 -14.58
CA ALA A 48 9.30 -3.56 -13.50
C ALA A 48 8.34 -2.36 -13.48
N ALA A 49 8.00 -1.80 -14.64
CA ALA A 49 7.04 -0.70 -14.74
C ALA A 49 5.64 -1.11 -14.24
N ARG A 50 5.18 -2.33 -14.60
CA ARG A 50 3.90 -2.87 -14.11
C ARG A 50 3.94 -3.10 -12.60
N ALA A 51 5.03 -3.67 -12.09
CA ALA A 51 5.21 -3.87 -10.66
C ALA A 51 5.19 -2.54 -9.88
N ALA A 52 5.85 -1.50 -10.41
CA ALA A 52 5.81 -0.17 -9.82
C ALA A 52 4.40 0.41 -9.78
N GLN A 53 3.64 0.26 -10.87
CA GLN A 53 2.25 0.72 -10.91
C GLN A 53 1.37 -0.01 -9.89
N SER A 54 1.49 -1.34 -9.76
CA SER A 54 0.77 -2.10 -8.75
C SER A 54 1.13 -1.65 -7.33
N ALA A 55 2.40 -1.39 -7.06
CA ALA A 55 2.85 -0.90 -5.76
C ALA A 55 2.27 0.50 -5.44
N ARG A 56 2.22 1.42 -6.42
CA ARG A 56 1.54 2.72 -6.25
C ARG A 56 0.06 2.56 -5.92
N ASN A 57 -0.63 1.66 -6.63
CA ASN A 57 -2.05 1.38 -6.36
C ASN A 57 -2.25 0.88 -4.93
N HIS A 58 -1.44 -0.08 -4.47
CA HIS A 58 -1.50 -0.54 -3.08
C HIS A 58 -1.23 0.58 -2.07
N ALA A 59 -0.27 1.48 -2.34
CA ALA A 59 -0.01 2.61 -1.46
C ALA A 59 -1.24 3.54 -1.33
N THR A 60 -1.95 3.78 -2.43
CA THR A 60 -3.22 4.52 -2.43
C THR A 60 -4.29 3.77 -1.65
N GLU A 61 -4.50 2.48 -1.92
CA GLU A 61 -5.49 1.64 -1.23
C GLU A 61 -5.26 1.61 0.29
N TYR A 62 -4.01 1.50 0.74
CA TYR A 62 -3.67 1.55 2.18
C TYR A 62 -4.03 2.90 2.82
N ARG A 63 -3.81 4.01 2.12
CA ARG A 63 -4.20 5.34 2.63
C ARG A 63 -5.71 5.51 2.67
N GLU A 64 -6.43 5.00 1.67
CA GLU A 64 -7.90 5.00 1.65
C GLU A 64 -8.47 4.16 2.80
N MET A 65 -7.96 2.94 3.00
CA MET A 65 -8.34 2.10 4.13
C MET A 65 -8.06 2.77 5.47
N ALA A 66 -6.90 3.43 5.62
CA ALA A 66 -6.58 4.19 6.83
C ALA A 66 -7.59 5.34 7.08
N ALA A 67 -7.99 6.06 6.03
CA ALA A 67 -8.99 7.11 6.13
C ALA A 67 -10.36 6.58 6.59
N THR A 68 -10.82 5.47 5.99
CA THR A 68 -12.08 4.80 6.37
C THR A 68 -12.04 4.34 7.84
N LEU A 69 -10.92 3.75 8.29
CA LEU A 69 -10.75 3.35 9.69
C LEU A 69 -10.79 4.55 10.66
N ARG A 70 -10.21 5.70 10.29
CA ARG A 70 -10.27 6.93 11.10
C ARG A 70 -11.67 7.54 11.16
N ALA A 71 -12.47 7.36 10.10
CA ALA A 71 -13.89 7.71 10.10
C ALA A 71 -14.70 6.80 11.04
N GLY A 72 -14.13 5.68 11.51
CA GLY A 72 -14.79 4.71 12.39
C GLY A 72 -15.52 3.61 11.64
N GLU A 73 -15.30 3.52 10.32
CA GLU A 73 -15.85 2.48 9.46
C GLU A 73 -14.83 1.37 9.24
N ILE A 74 -15.31 0.15 8.99
CA ILE A 74 -14.44 -1.00 8.67
C ILE A 74 -14.47 -1.15 7.14
N PRO A 75 -13.33 -0.99 6.43
CA PRO A 75 -13.30 -1.19 4.98
C PRO A 75 -13.75 -2.60 4.59
N GLU A 76 -14.33 -2.75 3.40
CA GLU A 76 -14.76 -4.06 2.90
C GLU A 76 -13.58 -5.03 2.81
N GLY A 77 -13.78 -6.27 3.29
CA GLY A 77 -12.72 -7.29 3.31
C GLY A 77 -11.62 -7.06 4.36
N PHE A 78 -11.64 -5.95 5.10
CA PHE A 78 -10.64 -5.64 6.12
C PHE A 78 -10.76 -6.59 7.33
N ARG A 79 -9.62 -7.18 7.73
CA ARG A 79 -9.54 -8.07 8.88
C ARG A 79 -8.53 -7.52 9.86
N PHE A 80 -8.95 -7.46 11.12
CA PHE A 80 -8.07 -7.12 12.22
C PHE A 80 -7.44 -8.41 12.72
N ASP A 81 -6.14 -8.59 12.50
CA ASP A 81 -5.34 -9.61 13.18
C ASP A 81 -5.11 -9.21 14.65
#